data_AF-A0AA88Y9G7-F1
#
_entry.id   AF-A0AA88Y9G7-F1
#
_cell.length_a   1.000
_cell.length_b   1.000
_cell.length_c   1.000
_cell.angle_alpha   90.00
_cell.angle_beta   90.00
_cell.angle_gamma   90.00
#
_symmetry.space_group_name_H-M   'P 1'
#
loop_
_entity.id
_entity.type
_entity.pdbx_description
1 polymer ?
#
loop_
_entity_poly.entity_id
_entity_poly.type
_entity_poly.pdbx_seq_one_letter_code
_entity_poly.pdbx_strand_id
1 'polypeptide(L)'
;MMVTTMRAGLQRAYLDGLEFIRNKISETEAEVQKCKHSFYGCAEDAEDKFVDYLKRCNENFLVANNELRRKNIKLEVVDSEMRVVAVLNQLREAAEVDKGEITFITEFWENIKDTIESFRTLVEKFQSNVLDRLNKSCISYNNEDIHLDVSNRYTEEISTHLSALERELTNMRLLIKTFEGGIHQDLFSPNSSFTEKVLVSCDLKAFPILRLIPDLTEKLENACAIAQKWLDRDEQYMYEVNNYIRETRNITRQREEDLKNRKEKQRKIEKAVRSAHIMLHSNKEKLQKIESDLNQLEEHLNGYQHEKKCKAEEKQQKSTMADFLKLTLSQTKRNYSLQIKRKRIVKQVKELEELLLQLERELSNVQDEMIVKSQEKYLLTEKVETTEKTYGALKTDFDKYSDNLEQLEHEVNILSGQLLQLEIIQTYKTSPENVEQIFDRPSTVKLAPSLKEKIKRKRKGLAPVE
;
A
#
# COMPACT_ATOMS: atom_id res chain seq x y z
N MET A 1 9.78 -20.09 -16.29
CA MET A 1 9.37 -19.86 -17.71
C MET A 1 7.88 -20.06 -17.96
N MET A 2 7.19 -21.09 -17.42
CA MET A 2 5.73 -21.28 -17.66
C MET A 2 4.81 -20.20 -17.05
N VAL A 3 5.17 -19.61 -15.90
CA VAL A 3 4.33 -18.61 -15.21
C VAL A 3 4.30 -17.28 -15.98
N THR A 4 5.43 -16.88 -16.55
CA THR A 4 5.56 -15.68 -17.38
C THR A 4 4.81 -15.80 -18.71
N THR A 5 4.84 -16.97 -19.36
CA THR A 5 4.06 -17.22 -20.58
C THR A 5 2.55 -17.31 -20.31
N MET A 6 2.12 -17.89 -19.19
CA MET A 6 0.70 -17.85 -18.80
C MET A 6 0.21 -16.44 -18.48
N ARG A 7 0.98 -15.63 -17.73
CA ARG A 7 0.62 -14.23 -17.43
C ARG A 7 0.49 -13.39 -18.71
N ALA A 8 1.42 -13.54 -19.66
CA ALA A 8 1.35 -12.86 -20.95
C ALA A 8 0.11 -13.27 -21.77
N GLY A 9 -0.29 -14.56 -21.73
CA GLY A 9 -1.50 -15.04 -22.39
C GLY A 9 -2.80 -14.50 -21.78
N LEU A 10 -2.86 -14.39 -20.45
CA LEU A 10 -4.03 -13.85 -19.75
C LEU A 10 -4.19 -12.34 -19.94
N GLN A 11 -3.10 -11.59 -19.94
CA GLN A 11 -3.13 -10.16 -20.26
C GLN A 11 -3.57 -9.92 -21.70
N ARG A 12 -3.10 -10.74 -22.65
CA ARG A 12 -3.57 -10.66 -24.04
C ARG A 12 -5.06 -10.92 -24.15
N ALA A 13 -5.57 -11.97 -23.48
CA ALA A 13 -7.00 -12.27 -23.49
C ALA A 13 -7.86 -11.15 -22.87
N TYR A 14 -7.34 -10.44 -21.85
CA TYR A 14 -7.99 -9.26 -21.30
C TYR A 14 -8.07 -8.11 -22.31
N LEU A 15 -6.96 -7.80 -22.99
CA LEU A 15 -6.91 -6.75 -24.02
C LEU A 15 -7.82 -7.08 -25.21
N ASP A 16 -7.83 -8.34 -25.66
CA ASP A 16 -8.76 -8.83 -26.68
C ASP A 16 -10.22 -8.65 -26.23
N GLY A 17 -10.48 -8.73 -24.93
CA GLY A 17 -11.79 -8.46 -24.33
C GLY A 17 -12.15 -6.99 -24.39
N LEU A 18 -11.24 -6.09 -24.01
CA LEU A 18 -11.48 -4.65 -24.13
C LEU A 18 -11.76 -4.26 -25.59
N GLU A 19 -11.03 -4.86 -26.53
CA GLU A 19 -11.26 -4.67 -27.97
C GLU A 19 -12.64 -5.15 -28.43
N PHE A 20 -13.13 -6.25 -27.86
CA PHE A 20 -14.51 -6.69 -28.09
C PHE A 20 -15.53 -5.61 -27.67
N ILE A 21 -15.35 -4.98 -26.50
CA ILE A 21 -16.24 -3.90 -26.04
C ILE A 21 -16.09 -2.67 -26.95
N ARG A 22 -14.88 -2.30 -27.37
CA ARG A 22 -14.65 -1.20 -28.35
C ARG A 22 -15.41 -1.43 -29.65
N ASN A 23 -15.39 -2.67 -30.15
CA ASN A 23 -16.16 -3.03 -31.33
C ASN A 23 -17.68 -2.86 -31.10
N LYS A 24 -18.20 -3.20 -29.92
CA LYS A 24 -19.62 -2.99 -29.57
C LYS A 24 -19.99 -1.51 -29.43
N ILE A 25 -19.08 -0.68 -28.95
CA ILE A 25 -19.26 0.79 -28.94
C ILE A 25 -19.31 1.29 -30.38
N SER A 26 -18.35 0.89 -31.22
CA SER A 26 -18.28 1.31 -32.64
C SER A 26 -19.50 0.84 -33.44
N GLU A 27 -19.98 -0.38 -33.21
CA GLU A 27 -21.23 -0.90 -33.78
C GLU A 27 -22.42 -0.02 -33.36
N THR A 28 -22.49 0.37 -32.09
CA THR A 28 -23.56 1.25 -31.59
C THR A 28 -23.48 2.62 -32.26
N GLU A 29 -22.32 3.26 -32.31
CA GLU A 29 -22.11 4.55 -32.98
C GLU A 29 -22.54 4.50 -34.45
N ALA A 30 -22.19 3.44 -35.17
CA ALA A 30 -22.62 3.23 -36.55
C ALA A 30 -24.15 3.06 -36.67
N GLU A 31 -24.79 2.34 -35.75
CA GLU A 31 -26.26 2.25 -35.72
C GLU A 31 -26.91 3.61 -35.38
N VAL A 32 -26.31 4.43 -34.49
CA VAL A 32 -26.78 5.80 -34.20
C VAL A 32 -26.73 6.66 -35.46
N GLN A 33 -25.60 6.67 -36.17
CA GLN A 33 -25.48 7.43 -37.42
C GLN A 33 -26.49 6.96 -38.46
N LYS A 34 -26.71 5.64 -38.58
CA LYS A 34 -27.73 5.09 -39.48
C LYS A 34 -29.13 5.59 -39.12
N CYS A 35 -29.50 5.59 -37.83
CA CYS A 35 -30.80 6.12 -37.38
C CYS A 35 -30.92 7.62 -37.69
N LYS A 36 -29.87 8.39 -37.42
CA LYS A 36 -29.79 9.83 -37.73
C LYS A 36 -29.98 10.10 -39.23
N HIS A 37 -29.21 9.43 -40.09
CA HIS A 37 -29.29 9.54 -41.55
C HIS A 37 -30.65 9.13 -42.11
N SER A 38 -31.24 8.06 -41.56
CA SER A 38 -32.58 7.60 -41.93
C SER A 38 -33.63 8.66 -41.59
N PHE A 39 -33.58 9.24 -40.39
CA PHE A 39 -34.55 10.26 -39.97
C PHE A 39 -34.51 11.50 -40.85
N TYR A 40 -33.31 12.02 -41.16
CA TYR A 40 -33.15 13.22 -41.99
C TYR A 40 -33.17 12.94 -43.51
N GLY A 41 -33.27 11.68 -43.93
CA GLY A 41 -33.26 11.29 -45.35
C GLY A 41 -31.97 11.68 -46.09
N CYS A 42 -30.84 11.73 -45.39
CA CYS A 42 -29.55 12.20 -45.92
C CYS A 42 -28.47 11.15 -45.72
N ALA A 43 -27.77 10.78 -46.79
CA ALA A 43 -26.73 9.73 -46.78
C ALA A 43 -25.35 10.21 -46.30
N GLU A 44 -25.16 11.53 -46.16
CA GLU A 44 -23.91 12.14 -45.72
C GLU A 44 -24.16 12.93 -44.45
N ASP A 45 -23.16 12.94 -43.57
CA ASP A 45 -23.17 13.68 -42.31
C ASP A 45 -22.96 15.18 -42.56
N ALA A 46 -23.98 15.79 -43.17
CA ALA A 46 -24.02 17.20 -43.51
C ALA A 46 -25.03 17.88 -42.58
N GLU A 47 -24.53 18.44 -41.47
CA GLU A 47 -25.37 19.10 -40.46
C GLU A 47 -26.34 20.13 -41.07
N ASP A 48 -25.92 20.85 -42.12
CA ASP A 48 -26.77 21.84 -42.80
C ASP A 48 -28.00 21.19 -43.44
N LYS A 49 -27.88 19.99 -44.01
CA LYS A 49 -29.02 19.24 -44.55
C LYS A 49 -30.00 18.80 -43.46
N PHE A 50 -29.50 18.43 -42.28
CA PHE A 50 -30.34 18.09 -41.14
C PHE A 50 -31.11 19.31 -40.64
N VAL A 51 -30.44 20.46 -40.54
CA VAL A 51 -31.07 21.74 -40.19
C VAL A 51 -32.13 22.12 -41.22
N ASP A 52 -31.86 21.95 -42.50
CA ASP A 52 -32.81 22.28 -43.58
C ASP A 52 -34.05 21.37 -43.55
N TYR A 53 -33.89 20.08 -43.23
CA TYR A 53 -35.03 19.19 -42.97
C TYR A 53 -35.89 19.71 -41.80
N LEU A 54 -35.27 20.05 -40.66
CA LEU A 54 -35.99 20.56 -39.49
C LEU A 54 -36.67 21.91 -39.75
N LYS A 55 -36.04 22.81 -40.53
CA LYS A 55 -36.68 24.05 -40.99
C LYS A 55 -37.92 23.76 -41.80
N ARG A 56 -37.85 22.79 -42.71
CA ARG A 56 -39.00 22.39 -43.53
C ARG A 56 -40.13 21.81 -42.66
N CYS A 57 -39.80 21.00 -41.65
CA CYS A 57 -40.78 20.54 -40.67
C CYS A 57 -41.42 21.72 -39.92
N ASN A 58 -40.61 22.65 -39.42
CA ASN A 58 -41.07 23.86 -38.75
C ASN A 58 -42.01 24.70 -39.63
N GLU A 59 -41.67 24.91 -40.91
CA GLU A 59 -42.51 25.63 -41.87
C GLU A 59 -43.87 24.94 -42.07
N ASN A 60 -43.90 23.62 -42.27
CA ASN A 60 -45.14 22.86 -42.43
C ASN A 60 -46.02 22.94 -41.16
N PHE A 61 -45.42 22.84 -39.97
CA PHE A 61 -46.14 23.01 -38.72
C PHE A 61 -46.67 24.44 -38.52
N LEU A 62 -45.92 25.47 -38.96
CA LEU A 62 -46.38 26.86 -38.95
C LEU A 62 -47.54 27.09 -39.90
N VAL A 63 -47.50 26.53 -41.12
CA VAL A 63 -48.61 26.58 -42.09
C VAL A 63 -49.85 25.92 -41.51
N ALA A 64 -49.72 24.71 -40.97
CA ALA A 64 -50.79 24.01 -40.26
C ALA A 64 -51.39 24.87 -39.13
N ASN A 65 -50.55 25.44 -38.26
CA ASN A 65 -51.01 26.31 -37.18
C ASN A 65 -51.72 27.57 -37.67
N ASN A 66 -51.28 28.16 -38.79
CA ASN A 66 -51.94 29.33 -39.38
C ASN A 66 -53.34 28.98 -39.91
N GLU A 67 -53.52 27.82 -40.54
CA GLU A 67 -54.83 27.36 -41.00
C GLU A 67 -55.77 27.07 -39.83
N LEU A 68 -55.30 26.35 -38.79
CA LEU A 68 -56.07 26.12 -37.58
C LEU A 68 -56.51 27.43 -36.92
N ARG A 69 -55.62 28.43 -36.86
CA ARG A 69 -55.97 29.78 -36.38
C ARG A 69 -57.05 30.45 -37.21
N ARG A 70 -56.99 30.38 -38.55
CA ARG A 70 -58.03 30.95 -39.43
C ARG A 70 -59.41 30.35 -39.18
N LYS A 71 -59.46 29.10 -38.72
CA LYS A 71 -60.68 28.39 -38.34
C LYS A 71 -61.06 28.59 -36.85
N ASN A 72 -60.43 29.53 -36.14
CA ASN A 72 -60.62 29.81 -34.71
C ASN A 72 -60.34 28.61 -33.79
N ILE A 73 -59.49 27.68 -34.20
CA ILE A 73 -59.03 26.57 -33.36
C ILE A 73 -57.88 27.05 -32.48
N LYS A 74 -57.94 26.74 -31.18
CA LYS A 74 -56.90 27.11 -30.22
C LYS A 74 -55.63 26.30 -30.50
N LEU A 75 -54.52 26.98 -30.72
CA LEU A 75 -53.23 26.32 -30.89
C LEU A 75 -52.65 25.84 -29.56
N GLU A 76 -52.02 24.68 -29.63
CA GLU A 76 -51.30 24.07 -28.53
C GLU A 76 -49.83 23.87 -28.91
N VAL A 77 -48.98 23.72 -27.91
CA VAL A 77 -47.57 23.38 -28.11
C VAL A 77 -47.50 21.94 -28.61
N VAL A 78 -46.71 21.70 -29.66
CA VAL A 78 -46.50 20.35 -30.22
C VAL A 78 -45.26 19.75 -29.57
N ASP A 79 -45.47 19.12 -28.43
CA ASP A 79 -44.44 18.54 -27.57
C ASP A 79 -44.60 17.03 -27.35
N SER A 80 -45.47 16.35 -28.13
CA SER A 80 -45.68 14.91 -28.00
C SER A 80 -46.32 14.31 -29.24
N GLU A 81 -46.31 12.98 -29.31
CA GLU A 81 -47.04 12.21 -30.31
C GLU A 81 -48.53 12.60 -30.32
N MET A 82 -49.16 12.64 -29.15
CA MET A 82 -50.58 12.96 -29.01
C MET A 82 -50.90 14.37 -29.53
N ARG A 83 -49.98 15.33 -29.39
CA ARG A 83 -50.15 16.69 -29.94
C ARG A 83 -50.02 16.71 -31.45
N VAL A 84 -49.09 15.96 -32.03
CA VAL A 84 -48.99 15.83 -33.51
C VAL A 84 -50.26 15.21 -34.08
N VAL A 85 -50.76 14.13 -33.47
CA VAL A 85 -52.01 13.47 -33.87
C VAL A 85 -53.21 14.39 -33.72
N ALA A 86 -53.28 15.17 -32.64
CA ALA A 86 -54.34 16.17 -32.45
C ALA A 86 -54.33 17.23 -33.56
N VAL A 87 -53.16 17.77 -33.91
CA VAL A 87 -52.99 18.71 -35.04
C VAL A 87 -53.47 18.07 -36.34
N LEU A 88 -53.04 16.84 -36.65
CA LEU A 88 -53.46 16.11 -37.85
C LEU A 88 -54.98 15.92 -37.94
N ASN A 89 -55.62 15.52 -36.83
CA ASN A 89 -57.07 15.33 -36.80
C ASN A 89 -57.81 16.66 -36.99
N GLN A 90 -57.38 17.72 -36.33
CA GLN A 90 -57.96 19.06 -36.49
C GLN A 90 -57.82 19.59 -37.92
N LEU A 91 -56.67 19.36 -38.57
CA LEU A 91 -56.45 19.75 -39.97
C LEU A 91 -57.35 18.96 -40.93
N ARG A 92 -57.54 17.66 -40.68
CA ARG A 92 -58.42 16.80 -41.49
C ARG A 92 -59.88 17.21 -41.38
N GLU A 93 -60.34 17.61 -40.20
CA GLU A 93 -61.69 18.12 -39.96
C GLU A 93 -61.92 19.51 -40.57
N ALA A 94 -60.87 20.34 -40.65
CA ALA A 94 -60.93 21.70 -41.19
C ALA A 94 -61.07 21.79 -42.73
N ALA A 95 -61.03 20.66 -43.44
CA ALA A 95 -61.44 20.38 -44.83
C ALA A 95 -60.90 21.27 -45.99
N GLU A 96 -60.06 22.28 -45.75
CA GLU A 96 -59.48 23.16 -46.80
C GLU A 96 -57.94 23.22 -46.81
N VAL A 97 -57.26 22.41 -46.00
CA VAL A 97 -55.78 22.33 -45.99
C VAL A 97 -55.29 21.62 -47.24
N ASP A 98 -54.17 22.06 -47.83
CA ASP A 98 -53.56 21.37 -48.97
C ASP A 98 -53.27 19.91 -48.58
N LYS A 99 -53.48 18.97 -49.51
CA LYS A 99 -53.23 17.55 -49.23
C LYS A 99 -51.75 17.33 -48.88
N GLY A 100 -50.88 18.23 -49.34
CA GLY A 100 -49.43 18.22 -49.12
C GLY A 100 -49.01 18.29 -47.65
N GLU A 101 -49.48 19.26 -46.85
CA GLU A 101 -49.00 19.43 -45.47
C GLU A 101 -49.53 18.32 -44.55
N ILE A 102 -50.77 17.89 -44.73
CA ILE A 102 -51.33 16.76 -43.98
C ILE A 102 -50.50 15.50 -44.26
N THR A 103 -50.17 15.24 -45.52
CA THR A 103 -49.31 14.12 -45.90
C THR A 103 -47.91 14.25 -45.29
N PHE A 104 -47.28 15.43 -45.39
CA PHE A 104 -45.94 15.66 -44.85
C PHE A 104 -45.87 15.49 -43.31
N ILE A 105 -46.81 16.08 -42.57
CA ILE A 105 -46.86 15.95 -41.10
C ILE A 105 -47.17 14.50 -40.70
N THR A 106 -47.97 13.77 -41.48
CA THR A 106 -48.20 12.34 -41.27
C THR A 106 -46.91 11.54 -41.48
N GLU A 107 -46.15 11.81 -42.55
CA GLU A 107 -44.84 11.17 -42.79
C GLU A 107 -43.84 11.49 -41.69
N PHE A 108 -43.78 12.74 -41.22
CA PHE A 108 -42.95 13.13 -40.08
C PHE A 108 -43.32 12.35 -38.81
N TRP A 109 -44.63 12.20 -38.53
CA TRP A 109 -45.12 11.46 -37.36
C TRP A 109 -44.72 9.98 -37.38
N GLU A 110 -44.89 9.31 -38.52
CA GLU A 110 -44.46 7.90 -38.64
C GLU A 110 -42.93 7.79 -38.52
N ASN A 111 -42.18 8.68 -39.16
CA ASN A 111 -40.71 8.67 -39.12
C ASN A 111 -40.17 8.92 -37.69
N ILE A 112 -40.74 9.87 -36.95
CA ILE A 112 -40.30 10.11 -35.56
C ILE A 112 -40.62 8.91 -34.66
N LYS A 113 -41.77 8.26 -34.85
CA LYS A 113 -42.17 7.09 -34.08
C LYS A 113 -41.24 5.90 -34.33
N ASP A 114 -40.95 5.60 -35.58
CA ASP A 114 -40.01 4.54 -35.97
C ASP A 114 -38.59 4.82 -35.44
N THR A 115 -38.19 6.08 -35.46
CA THR A 115 -36.89 6.51 -34.94
C THR A 115 -36.82 6.37 -33.41
N ILE A 116 -37.89 6.72 -32.69
CA ILE A 116 -37.95 6.56 -31.22
C ILE A 116 -37.86 5.09 -30.82
N GLU A 117 -38.54 4.19 -31.52
CA GLU A 117 -38.46 2.75 -31.25
C GLU A 117 -37.06 2.18 -31.58
N SER A 118 -36.42 2.70 -32.63
CA SER A 118 -35.03 2.38 -32.95
C SER A 118 -34.09 2.81 -31.82
N PHE A 119 -34.24 4.03 -31.29
CA PHE A 119 -33.46 4.48 -30.14
C PHE A 119 -33.73 3.70 -28.86
N ARG A 120 -34.98 3.31 -28.60
CA ARG A 120 -35.33 2.43 -27.47
C ARG A 120 -34.53 1.13 -27.53
N THR A 121 -34.54 0.48 -28.70
CA THR A 121 -33.78 -0.76 -28.95
C THR A 121 -32.28 -0.55 -28.79
N LEU A 122 -31.74 0.57 -29.30
CA LEU A 122 -30.32 0.91 -29.20
C LEU A 122 -29.87 1.09 -27.75
N VAL A 123 -30.67 1.78 -26.93
CA VAL A 123 -30.37 2.00 -25.51
C VAL A 123 -30.32 0.68 -24.75
N GLU A 124 -31.23 -0.26 -25.05
CA GLU A 124 -31.23 -1.58 -24.44
C GLU A 124 -30.04 -2.44 -24.86
N LYS A 125 -29.68 -2.40 -26.16
CA LYS A 125 -28.46 -3.04 -26.67
C LYS A 125 -27.20 -2.46 -26.04
N PHE A 126 -27.10 -1.14 -25.92
CA PHE A 126 -25.95 -0.47 -25.32
C PHE A 126 -25.81 -0.83 -23.83
N GLN A 127 -26.92 -0.82 -23.09
CA GLN A 127 -26.93 -1.23 -21.68
C GLN A 127 -26.37 -2.65 -21.52
N SER A 128 -26.92 -3.61 -22.27
CA SER A 128 -26.58 -5.04 -22.12
C SER A 128 -25.20 -5.39 -22.68
N ASN A 129 -24.80 -4.81 -23.80
CA ASN A 129 -23.56 -5.16 -24.49
C ASN A 129 -22.36 -4.33 -24.09
N VAL A 130 -22.56 -3.11 -23.60
CA VAL A 130 -21.47 -2.19 -23.23
C VAL A 130 -21.48 -1.95 -21.72
N LEU A 131 -22.50 -1.28 -21.19
CA LEU A 131 -22.48 -0.82 -19.78
C LEU A 131 -22.39 -1.97 -18.78
N ASP A 132 -23.20 -3.01 -18.92
CA ASP A 132 -23.18 -4.17 -18.02
C ASP A 132 -21.82 -4.88 -18.04
N ARG A 133 -21.13 -4.88 -19.18
CA ARG A 133 -19.79 -5.48 -19.32
C ARG A 133 -18.71 -4.59 -18.71
N LEU A 134 -18.78 -3.28 -18.92
CA LEU A 134 -17.89 -2.32 -18.27
C LEU A 134 -18.00 -2.41 -16.74
N ASN A 135 -19.22 -2.45 -16.21
CA ASN A 135 -19.47 -2.64 -14.79
C ASN A 135 -18.95 -3.98 -14.26
N LYS A 136 -18.94 -5.04 -15.06
CA LYS A 136 -18.44 -6.35 -14.60
C LYS A 136 -16.92 -6.48 -14.69
N SER A 137 -16.32 -5.90 -15.72
CA SER A 137 -14.92 -6.14 -16.10
C SER A 137 -13.97 -5.00 -15.73
N CYS A 138 -14.46 -3.76 -15.74
CA CYS A 138 -13.68 -2.53 -15.63
C CYS A 138 -13.87 -1.84 -14.27
N ILE A 139 -14.26 -2.56 -13.22
CA ILE A 139 -14.25 -2.04 -11.84
C ILE A 139 -12.88 -2.30 -11.20
N SER A 140 -12.47 -1.40 -10.31
CA SER A 140 -11.27 -1.57 -9.48
C SER A 140 -11.43 -2.79 -8.57
N TYR A 141 -10.31 -3.41 -8.20
CA TYR A 141 -10.33 -4.30 -7.05
C TYR A 141 -10.41 -3.44 -5.78
N ASN A 142 -11.63 -3.10 -5.36
CA ASN A 142 -11.88 -2.44 -4.09
C ASN A 142 -11.90 -3.49 -2.99
N ASN A 143 -10.72 -3.77 -2.45
CA ASN A 143 -10.62 -4.43 -1.15
C ASN A 143 -10.16 -3.36 -0.16
N GLU A 144 -10.83 -3.25 0.99
CA GLU A 144 -10.58 -2.20 2.00
C GLU A 144 -9.11 -2.17 2.45
N ASP A 145 -8.38 -3.26 2.24
CA ASP A 145 -6.97 -3.46 2.58
C ASP A 145 -5.94 -2.99 1.52
N ILE A 146 -6.36 -2.54 0.33
CA ILE A 146 -5.43 -2.08 -0.72
C ILE A 146 -5.38 -0.56 -0.78
N HIS A 147 -4.28 0.01 -0.28
CA HIS A 147 -4.01 1.45 -0.31
C HIS A 147 -2.92 1.77 -1.34
N LEU A 148 -3.26 1.68 -2.62
CA LEU A 148 -2.39 2.09 -3.72
C LEU A 148 -2.98 3.35 -4.38
N ASP A 149 -2.20 4.41 -4.46
CA ASP A 149 -2.65 5.70 -5.04
C ASP A 149 -3.19 5.55 -6.47
N VAL A 150 -2.59 4.66 -7.25
CA VAL A 150 -3.00 4.34 -8.63
C VAL A 150 -4.42 3.75 -8.66
N SER A 151 -4.75 2.88 -7.70
CA SER A 151 -6.07 2.25 -7.57
C SER A 151 -7.12 3.25 -7.10
N ASN A 152 -6.76 4.16 -6.19
CA ASN A 152 -7.64 5.23 -5.73
C ASN A 152 -8.00 6.18 -6.87
N ARG A 153 -6.98 6.67 -7.61
CA ARG A 153 -7.17 7.57 -8.75
C ARG A 153 -8.05 6.93 -9.82
N TYR A 154 -7.78 5.67 -10.16
CA TYR A 154 -8.61 4.92 -11.10
C TYR A 154 -10.07 4.82 -10.65
N THR A 155 -10.32 4.51 -9.38
CA THR A 155 -11.68 4.35 -8.83
C THR A 155 -12.48 5.66 -8.90
N GLU A 156 -11.85 6.80 -8.60
CA GLU A 156 -12.49 8.12 -8.69
C GLU A 156 -12.86 8.49 -10.13
N GLU A 157 -11.93 8.29 -11.07
CA GLU A 157 -12.16 8.56 -12.49
C GLU A 157 -13.28 7.66 -13.05
N ILE A 158 -13.29 6.37 -12.73
CA ILE A 158 -14.35 5.45 -13.17
C ILE A 158 -15.70 5.77 -12.55
N SER A 159 -15.75 6.13 -11.26
CA SER A 159 -17.00 6.55 -10.63
C SER A 159 -17.60 7.78 -11.31
N THR A 160 -16.75 8.71 -11.75
CA THR A 160 -17.16 9.88 -12.52
C THR A 160 -17.75 9.47 -13.88
N HIS A 161 -17.06 8.60 -14.63
CA HIS A 161 -17.56 8.09 -15.92
C HIS A 161 -18.87 7.32 -15.79
N LEU A 162 -18.98 6.44 -14.79
CA LEU A 162 -20.20 5.67 -14.51
C LEU A 162 -21.38 6.59 -14.24
N SER A 163 -21.23 7.56 -13.33
CA SER A 163 -22.32 8.50 -13.00
C SER A 163 -22.77 9.33 -14.20
N ALA A 164 -21.83 9.76 -15.05
CA ALA A 164 -22.14 10.53 -16.25
C ALA A 164 -22.91 9.68 -17.27
N LEU A 165 -22.48 8.44 -17.47
CA LEU A 165 -23.08 7.52 -18.43
C LEU A 165 -24.48 7.05 -17.97
N GLU A 166 -24.65 6.73 -16.68
CA GLU A 166 -25.97 6.42 -16.10
C GLU A 166 -26.94 7.61 -16.23
N ARG A 167 -26.45 8.83 -16.05
CA ARG A 167 -27.25 10.05 -16.24
C ARG A 167 -27.72 10.20 -17.69
N GLU A 168 -26.83 10.08 -18.67
CA GLU A 168 -27.20 10.21 -20.09
C GLU A 168 -28.22 9.13 -20.49
N LEU A 169 -28.00 7.86 -20.12
CA LEU A 169 -28.94 6.78 -20.41
C LEU A 169 -30.29 6.97 -19.71
N THR A 170 -30.29 7.45 -18.47
CA THR A 170 -31.54 7.72 -17.73
C THR A 170 -32.32 8.85 -18.38
N ASN A 171 -31.66 9.96 -18.71
CA ASN A 171 -32.28 11.09 -19.40
C ASN A 171 -32.86 10.66 -20.75
N MET A 172 -32.13 9.86 -21.51
CA MET A 172 -32.58 9.32 -22.80
C MET A 172 -33.83 8.44 -22.65
N ARG A 173 -33.84 7.52 -21.67
CA ARG A 173 -35.01 6.68 -21.38
C ARG A 173 -36.23 7.49 -20.98
N LEU A 174 -36.05 8.54 -20.18
CA LEU A 174 -37.13 9.41 -19.75
C LEU A 174 -37.71 10.21 -20.93
N LEU A 175 -36.86 10.75 -21.82
CA LEU A 175 -37.30 11.43 -23.05
C LEU A 175 -38.09 10.48 -23.96
N ILE A 176 -37.59 9.26 -24.20
CA ILE A 176 -38.29 8.23 -24.98
C ILE A 176 -39.63 7.85 -24.35
N LYS A 177 -39.68 7.70 -23.03
CA LYS A 177 -40.90 7.32 -22.30
C LYS A 177 -41.97 8.41 -22.33
N THR A 178 -41.56 9.68 -22.36
CA THR A 178 -42.48 10.82 -22.26
C THR A 178 -42.91 11.39 -23.61
N PHE A 179 -42.32 10.91 -24.70
CA PHE A 179 -42.71 11.20 -26.08
C PHE A 179 -44.22 11.11 -26.34
N GLU A 180 -44.91 10.12 -25.77
CA GLU A 180 -46.35 9.92 -25.99
C GLU A 180 -47.20 11.04 -25.37
N GLY A 181 -46.85 11.50 -24.17
CA GLY A 181 -47.72 12.34 -23.32
C GLY A 181 -47.27 13.79 -23.10
N GLY A 182 -46.04 14.14 -23.49
CA GLY A 182 -45.44 15.47 -23.31
C GLY A 182 -43.96 15.35 -22.97
N ILE A 183 -43.08 15.86 -23.84
CA ILE A 183 -41.63 15.74 -23.68
C ILE A 183 -41.14 16.62 -22.53
N HIS A 184 -40.36 16.03 -21.62
CA HIS A 184 -39.61 16.74 -20.57
C HIS A 184 -38.43 17.52 -21.15
N GLN A 185 -38.69 18.77 -21.54
CA GLN A 185 -37.70 19.64 -22.18
C GLN A 185 -36.52 20.00 -21.27
N ASP A 186 -36.68 19.88 -19.96
CA ASP A 186 -35.62 20.06 -18.95
C ASP A 186 -34.53 19.00 -19.04
N LEU A 187 -34.80 17.87 -19.69
CA LEU A 187 -33.83 16.79 -19.92
C LEU A 187 -33.00 16.98 -21.19
N PHE A 188 -33.31 17.98 -22.02
CA PHE A 188 -32.54 18.27 -23.21
C PHE A 188 -31.12 18.73 -22.87
N SER A 189 -30.15 18.30 -23.68
CA SER A 189 -28.74 18.63 -23.53
C SER A 189 -28.53 20.15 -23.60
N PRO A 190 -27.93 20.79 -22.59
CA PRO A 190 -27.61 22.19 -22.67
C PRO A 190 -26.45 22.42 -23.66
N ASN A 191 -26.66 23.29 -24.65
CA ASN A 191 -25.62 23.92 -25.47
C ASN A 191 -24.76 22.99 -26.35
N SER A 192 -25.38 22.16 -27.18
CA SER A 192 -24.65 21.53 -28.29
C SER A 192 -24.63 22.41 -29.53
N SER A 193 -23.57 22.31 -30.33
CA SER A 193 -23.40 23.10 -31.57
C SER A 193 -24.58 22.92 -32.52
N PHE A 194 -25.08 21.68 -32.63
CA PHE A 194 -26.23 21.37 -33.45
C PHE A 194 -27.53 21.89 -32.83
N THR A 195 -27.71 21.76 -31.52
CA THR A 195 -28.85 22.33 -30.79
C THR A 195 -28.95 23.85 -30.98
N GLU A 196 -27.84 24.58 -30.93
CA GLU A 196 -27.82 26.02 -31.18
C GLU A 196 -28.33 26.38 -32.59
N LYS A 197 -27.90 25.63 -33.60
CA LYS A 197 -28.39 25.82 -34.99
C LYS A 197 -29.90 25.58 -35.11
N VAL A 198 -30.42 24.56 -34.42
CA VAL A 198 -31.86 24.23 -34.42
C VAL A 198 -32.66 25.29 -33.67
N LEU A 199 -32.16 25.79 -32.52
CA LEU A 199 -32.78 26.87 -31.74
C LEU A 199 -32.93 28.17 -32.54
N VAL A 200 -31.99 28.48 -33.43
CA VAL A 200 -32.06 29.65 -34.31
C VAL A 200 -33.01 29.44 -35.49
N SER A 201 -33.12 28.19 -35.97
CA SER A 201 -33.81 27.87 -37.22
C SER A 201 -35.27 27.45 -37.06
N CYS A 202 -35.67 27.01 -35.86
CA CYS A 202 -37.00 26.47 -35.59
C CYS A 202 -37.66 27.17 -34.39
N ASP A 203 -38.99 27.29 -34.40
CA ASP A 203 -39.75 27.77 -33.24
C ASP A 203 -39.92 26.64 -32.21
N LEU A 204 -38.86 26.37 -31.45
CA LEU A 204 -38.86 25.33 -30.42
C LEU A 204 -39.76 25.68 -29.21
N LYS A 205 -40.34 26.88 -29.13
CA LYS A 205 -41.38 27.19 -28.12
C LYS A 205 -42.73 26.62 -28.54
N ALA A 206 -43.03 26.66 -29.84
CA ALA A 206 -44.24 26.09 -30.40
C ALA A 206 -44.09 24.59 -30.73
N PHE A 207 -42.91 24.17 -31.20
CA PHE A 207 -42.64 22.81 -31.66
C PHE A 207 -41.41 22.17 -30.99
N PRO A 208 -41.41 21.99 -29.65
CA PRO A 208 -40.32 21.31 -28.95
C PRO A 208 -39.96 19.92 -29.52
N ILE A 209 -40.95 19.22 -30.12
CA ILE A 209 -40.76 17.90 -30.72
C ILE A 209 -39.65 17.85 -31.79
N LEU A 210 -39.38 18.97 -32.48
CA LEU A 210 -38.33 19.04 -33.51
C LEU A 210 -36.91 18.87 -32.93
N ARG A 211 -36.74 19.09 -31.62
CA ARG A 211 -35.46 18.90 -30.92
C ARG A 211 -35.24 17.47 -30.44
N LEU A 212 -36.28 16.64 -30.39
CA LEU A 212 -36.24 15.33 -29.73
C LEU A 212 -35.19 14.39 -30.35
N ILE A 213 -35.27 14.15 -31.66
CA ILE A 213 -34.33 13.26 -32.35
C ILE A 213 -32.87 13.79 -32.29
N PRO A 214 -32.59 15.07 -32.62
CA PRO A 214 -31.27 15.66 -32.39
C PRO A 214 -30.67 15.35 -31.01
N ASP A 215 -31.47 15.53 -29.96
CA ASP A 215 -31.02 15.38 -28.58
C ASP A 215 -30.76 13.91 -28.22
N LEU A 216 -31.64 13.00 -28.66
CA LEU A 216 -31.47 11.56 -28.47
C LEU A 216 -30.21 11.02 -29.16
N THR A 217 -29.94 11.46 -30.40
CA THR A 217 -28.69 11.12 -31.10
C THR A 217 -27.48 11.55 -30.28
N GLU A 218 -27.45 12.81 -29.86
CA GLU A 218 -26.30 13.38 -29.14
C GLU A 218 -26.06 12.70 -27.79
N LYS A 219 -27.12 12.40 -27.03
CA LYS A 219 -26.98 11.67 -25.75
C LYS A 219 -26.33 10.30 -25.93
N LEU A 220 -26.70 9.58 -26.98
CA LEU A 220 -26.15 8.24 -27.23
C LEU A 220 -24.72 8.30 -27.78
N GLU A 221 -24.41 9.28 -28.62
CA GLU A 221 -23.02 9.59 -29.04
C GLU A 221 -22.15 9.93 -27.83
N ASN A 222 -22.65 10.77 -26.91
CA ASN A 222 -21.97 11.10 -25.66
C ASN A 222 -21.78 9.87 -24.76
N ALA A 223 -22.78 9.00 -24.65
CA ALA A 223 -22.67 7.75 -23.91
C ALA A 223 -21.58 6.83 -24.50
N CYS A 224 -21.49 6.72 -25.83
CA CYS A 224 -20.43 5.98 -26.51
C CYS A 224 -19.04 6.59 -26.24
N ALA A 225 -18.91 7.92 -26.33
CA ALA A 225 -17.66 8.62 -26.05
C ALA A 225 -17.20 8.45 -24.59
N ILE A 226 -18.13 8.47 -23.62
CA ILE A 226 -17.81 8.20 -22.21
C ILE A 226 -17.37 6.75 -22.00
N ALA A 227 -18.05 5.79 -22.63
CA ALA A 227 -17.67 4.38 -22.56
C ALA A 227 -16.27 4.13 -23.15
N GLN A 228 -15.92 4.80 -24.24
CA GLN A 228 -14.60 4.72 -24.85
C GLN A 228 -13.52 5.27 -23.91
N LYS A 229 -13.75 6.43 -23.28
CA LYS A 229 -12.84 7.00 -22.27
C LYS A 229 -12.62 6.05 -21.09
N TRP A 230 -13.68 5.38 -20.64
CA TRP A 230 -13.57 4.35 -19.59
C TRP A 230 -12.65 3.21 -20.05
N LEU A 231 -12.87 2.64 -21.24
CA LEU A 231 -12.02 1.55 -21.77
C LEU A 231 -10.55 1.96 -21.89
N ASP A 232 -10.28 3.13 -22.45
CA ASP A 232 -8.90 3.61 -22.62
C ASP A 232 -8.22 3.84 -21.27
N ARG A 233 -8.97 4.31 -20.28
CA ARG A 233 -8.45 4.48 -18.92
C ARG A 233 -8.18 3.14 -18.23
N ASP A 234 -9.05 2.14 -18.43
CA ASP A 234 -8.87 0.79 -17.89
C ASP A 234 -7.65 0.09 -18.51
N GLU A 235 -7.44 0.25 -19.82
CA GLU A 235 -6.23 -0.22 -20.49
C GLU A 235 -4.98 0.47 -19.92
N GLN A 236 -5.02 1.80 -19.77
CA GLN A 236 -3.93 2.56 -19.15
C GLN A 236 -3.64 2.10 -17.72
N TYR A 237 -4.67 1.82 -16.92
CA TYR A 237 -4.52 1.34 -15.54
C TYR A 237 -3.77 0.01 -15.50
N MET A 238 -4.02 -0.89 -16.44
CA MET A 238 -3.27 -2.15 -16.54
C MET A 238 -1.79 -1.93 -16.87
N TYR A 239 -1.46 -0.97 -17.73
CA TYR A 239 -0.06 -0.61 -17.98
C TYR A 239 0.61 0.02 -16.76
N GLU A 240 -0.09 0.91 -16.05
CA GLU A 240 0.37 1.51 -14.80
C GLU A 240 0.70 0.42 -13.78
N VAL A 241 -0.24 -0.49 -13.47
CA VAL A 241 -0.04 -1.61 -12.53
C VAL A 241 1.17 -2.46 -12.92
N ASN A 242 1.32 -2.80 -14.20
CA ASN A 242 2.46 -3.59 -14.69
C ASN A 242 3.81 -2.87 -14.48
N ASN A 243 3.85 -1.56 -14.74
CA ASN A 243 5.05 -0.76 -14.54
C ASN A 243 5.40 -0.67 -13.05
N TYR A 244 4.43 -0.41 -12.18
CA TYR A 244 4.61 -0.41 -10.73
C TYR A 244 5.12 -1.77 -10.22
N ILE A 245 4.57 -2.90 -10.70
CA ILE A 245 5.08 -4.24 -10.34
C ILE A 245 6.56 -4.37 -10.70
N ARG A 246 6.96 -3.92 -11.90
CA ARG A 246 8.33 -4.02 -12.38
C ARG A 246 9.29 -3.16 -11.55
N GLU A 247 8.90 -1.92 -11.29
CA GLU A 247 9.69 -0.97 -10.49
C GLU A 247 9.80 -1.42 -9.05
N THR A 248 8.69 -1.75 -8.39
CA THR A 248 8.68 -2.23 -7.02
C THR A 248 9.49 -3.53 -6.87
N ARG A 249 9.41 -4.48 -7.81
CA ARG A 249 10.28 -5.68 -7.77
C ARG A 249 11.78 -5.35 -7.79
N ASN A 250 12.19 -4.39 -8.62
CA ASN A 250 13.59 -3.99 -8.70
C ASN A 250 14.04 -3.33 -7.39
N ILE A 251 13.22 -2.43 -6.84
CA ILE A 251 13.50 -1.74 -5.57
C ILE A 251 13.54 -2.74 -4.42
N THR A 252 12.52 -3.62 -4.29
CA THR A 252 12.48 -4.68 -3.27
C THR A 252 13.71 -5.55 -3.33
N ARG A 253 14.12 -6.02 -4.53
CA ARG A 253 15.31 -6.87 -4.68
C ARG A 253 16.59 -6.16 -4.23
N GLN A 254 16.78 -4.88 -4.59
CA GLN A 254 17.94 -4.11 -4.14
C GLN A 254 17.95 -3.96 -2.62
N ARG A 255 16.80 -3.64 -2.02
CA ARG A 255 16.66 -3.48 -0.57
C ARG A 255 16.82 -4.78 0.20
N GLU A 256 16.36 -5.91 -0.34
CA GLU A 256 16.60 -7.24 0.21
C GLU A 256 18.10 -7.61 0.21
N GLU A 257 18.81 -7.28 -0.87
CA GLU A 257 20.26 -7.49 -0.97
C GLU A 257 21.00 -6.62 0.05
N ASP A 258 20.62 -5.34 0.18
CA ASP A 258 21.14 -4.44 1.21
C ASP A 258 20.85 -4.97 2.62
N LEU A 259 19.65 -5.46 2.87
CA LEU A 259 19.26 -6.03 4.16
C LEU A 259 20.10 -7.26 4.49
N LYS A 260 20.33 -8.15 3.51
CA LYS A 260 21.21 -9.33 3.68
C LYS A 260 22.64 -8.91 4.02
N ASN A 261 23.19 -7.95 3.29
CA ASN A 261 24.53 -7.41 3.54
C ASN A 261 24.63 -6.75 4.91
N ARG A 262 23.59 -6.02 5.33
CA ARG A 262 23.57 -5.38 6.66
C ARG A 262 23.43 -6.39 7.79
N LYS A 263 22.64 -7.45 7.63
CA LYS A 263 22.55 -8.57 8.60
C LYS A 263 23.90 -9.28 8.80
N GLU A 264 24.65 -9.48 7.73
CA GLU A 264 25.97 -10.09 7.84
C GLU A 264 26.95 -9.20 8.61
N LYS A 265 26.92 -7.88 8.37
CA LYS A 265 27.70 -6.90 9.13
C LYS A 265 27.27 -6.85 10.61
N GLN A 266 25.98 -6.87 10.91
CA GLN A 266 25.46 -6.92 12.29
C GLN A 266 26.05 -8.11 13.04
N ARG A 267 26.06 -9.31 12.45
CA ARG A 267 26.65 -10.52 13.06
C ARG A 267 28.14 -10.36 13.36
N LYS A 268 28.89 -9.60 12.55
CA LYS A 268 30.32 -9.32 12.79
C LYS A 268 30.51 -8.37 13.97
N ILE A 269 29.71 -7.29 14.04
CA ILE A 269 29.73 -6.33 15.15
C ILE A 269 29.29 -7.02 16.45
N GLU A 270 28.23 -7.82 16.40
CA GLU A 270 27.74 -8.58 17.56
C GLU A 270 28.81 -9.49 18.16
N LYS A 271 29.55 -10.22 17.31
CA LYS A 271 30.69 -11.03 17.75
C LYS A 271 31.77 -10.19 18.42
N ALA A 272 32.07 -9.00 17.88
CA ALA A 272 33.03 -8.08 18.47
C ALA A 272 32.57 -7.56 19.85
N VAL A 273 31.30 -7.17 19.98
CA VAL A 273 30.69 -6.75 21.26
C VAL A 273 30.75 -7.87 22.29
N ARG A 274 30.37 -9.11 21.91
CA ARG A 274 30.43 -10.28 22.80
C ARG A 274 31.87 -10.55 23.26
N SER A 275 32.84 -10.48 22.35
CA SER A 275 34.26 -10.66 22.68
C SER A 275 34.78 -9.58 23.63
N ALA A 276 34.44 -8.31 23.37
CA ALA A 276 34.80 -7.18 24.24
C ALA A 276 34.16 -7.32 25.63
N HIS A 277 32.90 -7.77 25.71
CA HIS A 277 32.22 -8.03 26.98
C HIS A 277 32.90 -9.12 27.81
N ILE A 278 33.25 -10.25 27.19
CA ILE A 278 33.97 -11.35 27.86
C ILE A 278 35.33 -10.86 28.38
N MET A 279 36.06 -10.08 27.57
CA MET A 279 37.35 -9.53 27.98
C MET A 279 37.22 -8.56 29.16
N LEU A 280 36.23 -7.66 29.12
CA LEU A 280 35.93 -6.73 30.21
C LEU A 280 35.59 -7.48 31.50
N HIS A 281 34.72 -8.50 31.41
CA HIS A 281 34.32 -9.31 32.56
C HIS A 281 35.52 -10.04 33.16
N SER A 282 36.32 -10.71 32.34
CA SER A 282 37.54 -11.40 32.80
C SER A 282 38.55 -10.46 33.45
N ASN A 283 38.73 -9.23 32.93
CA ASN A 283 39.61 -8.24 33.55
C ASN A 283 39.05 -7.75 34.90
N LYS A 284 37.73 -7.56 35.02
CA LYS A 284 37.08 -7.20 36.29
C LYS A 284 37.22 -8.30 37.35
N GLU A 285 37.05 -9.57 36.97
CA GLU A 285 37.26 -10.72 37.87
C GLU A 285 38.72 -10.81 38.35
N LYS A 286 39.68 -10.61 37.45
CA LYS A 286 41.11 -10.58 37.82
C LYS A 286 41.43 -9.44 38.77
N LEU A 287 40.82 -8.27 38.56
CA LEU A 287 41.00 -7.11 39.44
C LEU A 287 40.45 -7.40 40.84
N GLN A 288 39.23 -7.95 40.93
CA GLN A 288 38.65 -8.37 42.21
C GLN A 288 39.53 -9.39 42.94
N LYS A 289 40.13 -10.34 42.22
CA LYS A 289 41.05 -11.30 42.81
C LYS A 289 42.30 -10.63 43.38
N ILE A 290 42.93 -9.72 42.63
CA ILE A 290 44.10 -8.95 43.11
C ILE A 290 43.72 -8.08 44.32
N GLU A 291 42.53 -7.49 44.33
CA GLU A 291 42.04 -6.72 45.48
C GLU A 291 41.85 -7.58 46.72
N SER A 292 41.31 -8.81 46.56
CA SER A 292 41.20 -9.77 47.65
C SER A 292 42.59 -10.21 48.16
N ASP A 293 43.53 -10.49 47.26
CA ASP A 293 44.90 -10.88 47.63
C ASP A 293 45.61 -9.74 48.38
N LEU A 294 45.43 -8.48 47.96
CA LEU A 294 45.97 -7.30 48.65
C LEU A 294 45.38 -7.13 50.05
N ASN A 295 44.07 -7.31 50.22
CA ASN A 295 43.43 -7.24 51.53
C ASN A 295 43.98 -8.32 52.48
N GLN A 296 44.19 -9.54 51.97
CA GLN A 296 44.81 -10.62 52.76
C GLN A 296 46.25 -10.30 53.15
N LEU A 297 47.05 -9.77 52.22
CA LEU A 297 48.42 -9.33 52.51
C LEU A 297 48.45 -8.19 53.54
N GLU A 298 47.49 -7.27 53.49
CA GLU A 298 47.33 -6.19 54.48
C GLU A 298 46.97 -6.75 55.87
N GLU A 299 46.06 -7.73 55.94
CA GLU A 299 45.74 -8.45 57.18
C GLU A 299 46.96 -9.17 57.75
N HIS A 300 47.73 -9.88 56.91
CA HIS A 300 48.97 -10.56 57.31
C HIS A 300 50.01 -9.57 57.82
N LEU A 301 50.20 -8.45 57.13
CA LEU A 301 51.14 -7.40 57.52
C LEU A 301 50.75 -6.80 58.88
N ASN A 302 49.47 -6.49 59.10
CA ASN A 302 48.97 -6.00 60.37
C ASN A 302 49.15 -7.05 61.49
N GLY A 303 48.89 -8.33 61.19
CA GLY A 303 49.10 -9.44 62.12
C GLY A 303 50.57 -9.58 62.54
N TYR A 304 51.49 -9.61 61.58
CA TYR A 304 52.94 -9.69 61.86
C TYR A 304 53.48 -8.45 62.56
N GLN A 305 52.98 -7.25 62.25
CA GLN A 305 53.35 -6.02 62.97
C GLN A 305 52.90 -6.07 64.43
N HIS A 306 51.67 -6.53 64.67
CA HIS A 306 51.15 -6.71 66.03
C HIS A 306 51.96 -7.77 66.80
N GLU A 307 52.25 -8.91 66.18
CA GLU A 307 53.06 -9.97 66.79
C GLU A 307 54.49 -9.48 67.10
N LYS A 308 55.14 -8.78 66.16
CA LYS A 308 56.45 -8.15 66.38
C LYS A 308 56.42 -7.23 67.58
N LYS A 309 55.38 -6.39 67.72
CA LYS A 309 55.22 -5.48 68.86
C LYS A 309 55.10 -6.27 70.18
N CYS A 310 54.22 -7.26 70.23
CA CYS A 310 54.03 -8.11 71.41
C CYS A 310 55.31 -8.84 71.82
N LYS A 311 56.05 -9.41 70.84
CA LYS A 311 57.32 -10.11 71.08
C LYS A 311 58.44 -9.17 71.50
N ALA A 312 58.48 -7.94 70.98
CA ALA A 312 59.42 -6.91 71.40
C ALA A 312 59.17 -6.47 72.85
N GLU A 313 57.91 -6.28 73.24
CA GLU A 313 57.51 -5.99 74.62
C GLU A 313 57.87 -7.16 75.56
N GLU A 314 57.58 -8.41 75.16
CA GLU A 314 57.96 -9.62 75.90
C GLU A 314 59.49 -9.72 76.10
N LYS A 315 60.26 -9.46 75.04
CA LYS A 315 61.73 -9.41 75.09
C LYS A 315 62.20 -8.36 76.09
N GLN A 316 61.64 -7.15 76.03
CA GLN A 316 62.01 -6.04 76.90
C GLN A 316 61.74 -6.37 78.38
N GLN A 317 60.59 -6.96 78.69
CA GLN A 317 60.26 -7.41 80.05
C GLN A 317 61.23 -8.48 80.56
N LYS A 318 61.52 -9.50 79.75
CA LYS A 318 62.46 -10.58 80.12
C LYS A 318 63.89 -10.08 80.24
N SER A 319 64.33 -9.14 79.40
CA SER A 319 65.64 -8.50 79.51
C SER A 319 65.76 -7.73 80.83
N THR A 320 64.75 -6.91 81.15
CA THR A 320 64.69 -6.15 82.41
C THR A 320 64.73 -7.08 83.63
N MET A 321 64.03 -8.22 83.57
CA MET A 321 64.07 -9.25 84.61
C MET A 321 65.45 -9.93 84.71
N ALA A 322 66.11 -10.21 83.58
CA ALA A 322 67.45 -10.78 83.55
C ALA A 322 68.50 -9.83 84.14
N ASP A 323 68.34 -8.52 83.91
CA ASP A 323 69.19 -7.45 84.47
C ASP A 323 68.92 -7.23 85.95
N PHE A 324 67.66 -7.24 86.38
CA PHE A 324 67.30 -7.23 87.79
C PHE A 324 67.92 -8.43 88.53
N LEU A 325 67.79 -9.64 87.97
CA LEU A 325 68.42 -10.84 88.54
C LEU A 325 69.96 -10.75 88.54
N LYS A 326 70.58 -10.11 87.55
CA LYS A 326 72.02 -9.84 87.52
C LYS A 326 72.43 -8.97 88.71
N LEU A 327 71.68 -7.88 88.94
CA LEU A 327 71.91 -6.94 90.03
C LEU A 327 71.69 -7.62 91.40
N THR A 328 70.59 -8.35 91.58
CA THR A 328 70.27 -9.08 92.82
C THR A 328 71.30 -10.18 93.12
N LEU A 329 71.77 -10.92 92.11
CA LEU A 329 72.84 -11.92 92.27
C LEU A 329 74.19 -11.31 92.68
N SER A 330 74.47 -10.07 92.25
CA SER A 330 75.68 -9.35 92.65
C SER A 330 75.66 -8.95 94.13
N GLN A 331 74.46 -8.74 94.70
CA GLN A 331 74.25 -8.36 96.11
C GLN A 331 74.18 -9.56 97.07
N THR A 332 73.66 -10.72 96.63
CA THR A 332 73.32 -11.86 97.52
C THR A 332 74.33 -13.03 97.56
N LYS A 333 75.54 -12.88 96.99
CA LYS A 333 76.66 -13.88 96.94
C LYS A 333 76.27 -15.37 97.18
N ARG A 334 76.28 -16.16 96.10
CA ARG A 334 76.08 -17.64 96.02
C ARG A 334 74.64 -18.16 96.18
N ASN A 335 73.67 -17.58 95.46
CA ASN A 335 72.35 -18.20 95.27
C ASN A 335 72.24 -18.93 93.91
N TYR A 336 72.50 -20.24 93.90
CA TYR A 336 72.53 -21.08 92.70
C TYR A 336 71.17 -21.13 91.97
N SER A 337 70.06 -21.10 92.71
CA SER A 337 68.71 -21.14 92.12
C SER A 337 68.41 -19.90 91.26
N LEU A 338 68.84 -18.72 91.70
CA LEU A 338 68.69 -17.46 90.96
C LEU A 338 69.62 -17.41 89.73
N GLN A 339 70.81 -18.02 89.81
CA GLN A 339 71.71 -18.15 88.65
C GLN A 339 71.11 -19.02 87.54
N ILE A 340 70.47 -20.14 87.88
CA ILE A 340 69.77 -20.99 86.91
C ILE A 340 68.60 -20.25 86.28
N LYS A 341 67.77 -19.56 87.08
CA LYS A 341 66.66 -18.75 86.57
C LYS A 341 67.14 -17.66 85.61
N ARG A 342 68.23 -16.95 85.95
CA ARG A 342 68.84 -15.94 85.07
C ARG A 342 69.34 -16.54 83.76
N LYS A 343 70.05 -17.67 83.78
CA LYS A 343 70.51 -18.35 82.55
C LYS A 343 69.34 -18.75 81.66
N ARG A 344 68.24 -19.23 82.24
CA ARG A 344 67.01 -19.58 81.50
C ARG A 344 66.38 -18.35 80.84
N ILE A 345 66.25 -17.24 81.56
CA ILE A 345 65.68 -16.00 81.02
C ILE A 345 66.57 -15.42 79.91
N VAL A 346 67.90 -15.42 80.08
CA VAL A 346 68.82 -14.98 79.01
C VAL A 346 68.70 -15.86 77.76
N LYS A 347 68.51 -17.17 77.91
CA LYS A 347 68.25 -18.07 76.78
C LYS A 347 66.94 -17.69 76.08
N GLN A 348 65.87 -17.44 76.83
CA GLN A 348 64.58 -17.00 76.29
C GLN A 348 64.67 -15.62 75.59
N VAL A 349 65.51 -14.71 76.06
CA VAL A 349 65.76 -13.42 75.40
C VAL A 349 66.43 -13.62 74.04
N LYS A 350 67.41 -14.54 73.94
CA LYS A 350 68.05 -14.88 72.65
C LYS A 350 67.08 -15.57 71.68
N GLU A 351 66.26 -16.49 72.18
CA GLU A 351 65.21 -17.14 71.37
C GLU A 351 64.19 -16.10 70.85
N LEU A 352 63.83 -15.10 71.66
CA LEU A 352 62.97 -13.98 71.22
C LEU A 352 63.67 -13.05 70.22
N GLU A 353 64.99 -12.89 70.29
CA GLU A 353 65.77 -12.13 69.29
C GLU A 353 65.76 -12.81 67.93
N GLU A 354 65.98 -14.12 67.89
CA GLU A 354 65.92 -14.91 66.66
C GLU A 354 64.51 -14.87 66.04
N LEU A 355 63.46 -14.99 66.86
CA LEU A 355 62.07 -14.86 66.42
C LEU A 355 61.75 -13.46 65.86
N LEU A 356 62.23 -12.39 66.50
CA LEU A 356 62.03 -11.03 66.01
C LEU A 356 62.75 -10.78 64.67
N LEU A 357 63.97 -11.30 64.49
CA LEU A 357 64.68 -11.24 63.22
C LEU A 357 63.96 -12.03 62.11
N GLN A 358 63.35 -13.15 62.45
CA GLN A 358 62.53 -13.91 61.51
C GLN A 358 61.26 -13.14 61.13
N LEU A 359 60.53 -12.58 62.10
CA LEU A 359 59.35 -11.73 61.87
C LEU A 359 59.69 -10.50 61.02
N GLU A 360 60.89 -9.92 61.17
CA GLU A 360 61.35 -8.81 60.33
C GLU A 360 61.55 -9.20 58.87
N ARG A 361 62.05 -10.42 58.62
CA ARG A 361 62.16 -10.95 57.25
C ARG A 361 60.80 -11.26 56.65
N GLU A 362 59.91 -11.86 57.43
CA GLU A 362 58.53 -12.15 57.01
C GLU A 362 57.77 -10.86 56.69
N LEU A 363 57.90 -9.81 57.52
CA LEU A 363 57.35 -8.48 57.24
C LEU A 363 57.90 -7.86 55.96
N SER A 364 59.22 -7.94 55.72
CA SER A 364 59.83 -7.43 54.49
C SER A 364 59.30 -8.15 53.25
N ASN A 365 59.16 -9.49 53.31
CA ASN A 365 58.65 -10.29 52.20
C ASN A 365 57.19 -9.92 51.88
N VAL A 366 56.33 -9.79 52.90
CA VAL A 366 54.92 -9.38 52.72
C VAL A 366 54.83 -7.96 52.17
N GLN A 367 55.71 -7.04 52.59
CA GLN A 367 55.78 -5.68 52.04
C GLN A 367 56.17 -5.67 50.56
N ASP A 368 57.16 -6.46 50.17
CA ASP A 368 57.60 -6.56 48.77
C ASP A 368 56.50 -7.18 47.89
N GLU A 369 55.83 -8.24 48.36
CA GLU A 369 54.67 -8.85 47.68
C GLU A 369 53.51 -7.86 47.51
N MET A 370 53.23 -7.05 48.54
CA MET A 370 52.19 -6.02 48.50
C MET A 370 52.52 -4.93 47.47
N ILE A 371 53.78 -4.51 47.35
CA ILE A 371 54.21 -3.53 46.34
C ILE A 371 53.98 -4.10 44.93
N VAL A 372 54.42 -5.33 44.67
CA VAL A 372 54.24 -5.98 43.36
C VAL A 372 52.76 -6.10 43.02
N LYS A 373 51.93 -6.59 43.95
CA LYS A 373 50.48 -6.72 43.76
C LYS A 373 49.78 -5.37 43.55
N SER A 374 50.24 -4.32 44.22
CA SER A 374 49.70 -2.96 44.04
C SER A 374 49.99 -2.40 42.63
N GLN A 375 51.16 -2.69 42.07
CA GLN A 375 51.51 -2.32 40.70
C GLN A 375 50.70 -3.12 39.68
N GLU A 376 50.53 -4.43 39.90
CA GLU A 376 49.64 -5.26 39.08
C GLU A 376 48.19 -4.74 39.10
N LYS A 377 47.69 -4.32 40.27
CA LYS A 377 46.37 -3.68 40.41
C LYS A 377 46.28 -2.42 39.56
N TYR A 378 47.24 -1.51 39.66
CA TYR A 378 47.24 -0.25 38.93
C TYR A 378 47.14 -0.46 37.41
N LEU A 379 48.02 -1.31 36.86
CA LEU A 379 48.04 -1.62 35.42
C LEU A 379 46.75 -2.30 34.95
N LEU A 380 46.18 -3.18 35.79
CA LEU A 380 44.94 -3.85 35.47
C LEU A 380 43.73 -2.90 35.52
N THR A 381 43.72 -1.93 36.44
CA THR A 381 42.68 -0.88 36.49
C THR A 381 42.66 -0.06 35.21
N GLU A 382 43.81 0.44 34.74
CA GLU A 382 43.90 1.16 33.46
C GLU A 382 43.39 0.30 32.28
N LYS A 383 43.71 -1.00 32.30
CA LYS A 383 43.22 -1.97 31.31
C LYS A 383 41.70 -2.18 31.39
N VAL A 384 41.12 -2.22 32.58
CA VAL A 384 39.66 -2.31 32.77
C VAL A 384 38.99 -1.06 32.21
N GLU A 385 39.48 0.14 32.54
CA GLU A 385 38.89 1.39 32.06
C GLU A 385 38.92 1.52 30.53
N THR A 386 40.04 1.16 29.90
CA THR A 386 40.17 1.19 28.43
C THR A 386 39.27 0.17 27.75
N THR A 387 39.19 -1.05 28.29
CA THR A 387 38.27 -2.09 27.78
C THR A 387 36.80 -1.73 28.01
N GLU A 388 36.46 -1.03 29.09
CA GLU A 388 35.11 -0.55 29.38
C GLU A 388 34.66 0.53 28.40
N LYS A 389 35.53 1.52 28.12
CA LYS A 389 35.28 2.54 27.09
C LYS A 389 35.09 1.91 25.71
N THR A 390 35.94 0.94 25.36
CA THR A 390 35.87 0.24 24.08
C THR A 390 34.58 -0.58 23.95
N TYR A 391 34.19 -1.30 25.00
CA TYR A 391 32.92 -2.03 25.05
C TYR A 391 31.73 -1.08 24.92
N GLY A 392 31.73 0.04 25.66
CA GLY A 392 30.66 1.04 25.60
C GLY A 392 30.45 1.65 24.21
N ALA A 393 31.55 1.99 23.53
CA ALA A 393 31.50 2.48 22.15
C ALA A 393 30.94 1.42 21.18
N LEU A 394 31.49 0.19 21.23
CA LEU A 394 31.02 -0.91 20.39
C LEU A 394 29.55 -1.26 20.64
N LYS A 395 29.09 -1.18 21.89
CA LYS A 395 27.70 -1.44 22.27
C LYS A 395 26.76 -0.36 21.71
N THR A 396 27.14 0.90 21.83
CA THR A 396 26.36 2.03 21.28
C THR A 396 26.26 1.95 19.76
N ASP A 397 27.37 1.62 19.08
CA ASP A 397 27.39 1.44 17.63
C ASP A 397 26.53 0.23 17.21
N PHE A 398 26.56 -0.87 17.98
CA PHE A 398 25.72 -2.02 17.73
C PHE A 398 24.22 -1.70 17.86
N ASP A 399 23.83 -0.97 18.91
CA ASP A 399 22.43 -0.61 19.14
C ASP A 399 21.90 0.29 18.01
N LYS A 400 22.64 1.34 17.64
CA LYS A 400 22.31 2.19 16.47
C LYS A 400 22.24 1.40 15.16
N TYR A 401 23.13 0.43 15.00
CA TYR A 401 23.13 -0.42 13.80
C TYR A 401 21.90 -1.34 13.77
N SER A 402 21.46 -1.83 14.93
CA SER A 402 20.24 -2.64 15.06
C SER A 402 19.00 -1.83 14.72
N ASP A 403 18.85 -0.61 15.25
CA ASP A 403 17.70 0.26 14.96
C ASP A 403 17.58 0.55 13.45
N ASN A 404 18.70 0.89 12.81
CA ASN A 404 18.75 1.12 11.36
C ASN A 404 18.44 -0.13 10.53
N LEU A 405 18.68 -1.32 11.09
CA LEU A 405 18.35 -2.58 10.44
C LEU A 405 16.85 -2.86 10.54
N GLU A 406 16.23 -2.62 11.71
CA GLU A 406 14.79 -2.76 11.91
C GLU A 406 14.00 -1.84 10.97
N GLN A 407 14.45 -0.59 10.79
CA GLN A 407 13.85 0.33 9.81
C GLN A 407 13.93 -0.24 8.38
N LEU A 408 15.09 -0.78 7.98
CA LEU A 408 15.24 -1.38 6.65
C LEU A 408 14.40 -2.65 6.48
N GLU A 409 14.25 -3.47 7.52
CA GLU A 409 13.34 -4.62 7.51
C GLU A 409 11.90 -4.18 7.34
N HIS A 410 11.50 -3.11 8.02
CA HIS A 410 10.17 -2.52 7.87
C HIS A 410 9.93 -2.01 6.44
N GLU A 411 10.89 -1.28 5.85
CA GLU A 411 10.83 -0.84 4.44
C GLU A 411 10.65 -2.01 3.46
N VAL A 412 11.44 -3.08 3.61
CA VAL A 412 11.34 -4.27 2.74
C VAL A 412 9.99 -4.96 2.89
N ASN A 413 9.44 -5.03 4.11
CA ASN A 413 8.12 -5.61 4.36
C ASN A 413 7.01 -4.78 3.69
N ILE A 414 7.07 -3.44 3.79
CA ILE A 414 6.12 -2.55 3.11
C ILE A 414 6.18 -2.75 1.59
N LEU A 415 7.37 -2.71 1.00
CA LEU A 415 7.54 -2.89 -0.45
C LEU A 415 7.05 -4.25 -0.93
N SER A 416 7.29 -5.30 -0.14
CA SER A 416 6.81 -6.66 -0.42
C SER A 416 5.28 -6.74 -0.33
N GLY A 417 4.68 -6.06 0.65
CA GLY A 417 3.22 -5.94 0.79
C GLY A 417 2.59 -5.20 -0.40
N GLN A 418 3.15 -4.07 -0.80
CA GLN A 418 2.69 -3.31 -1.98
C GLN A 418 2.81 -4.14 -3.26
N LEU A 419 3.92 -4.86 -3.44
CA LEU A 419 4.11 -5.76 -4.57
C LEU A 419 3.03 -6.85 -4.61
N LEU A 420 2.73 -7.46 -3.46
CA LEU A 420 1.67 -8.47 -3.35
C LEU A 420 0.31 -7.89 -3.75
N GLN A 421 -0.03 -6.69 -3.28
CA GLN A 421 -1.28 -6.02 -3.63
C GLN A 421 -1.38 -5.76 -5.14
N LEU A 422 -0.32 -5.25 -5.76
CA LEU A 422 -0.27 -5.03 -7.21
C LEU A 422 -0.42 -6.34 -8.00
N GLU A 423 0.20 -7.43 -7.54
CA GLU A 423 0.06 -8.74 -8.17
C GLU A 423 -1.34 -9.33 -8.01
N ILE A 424 -2.02 -9.07 -6.90
CA ILE A 424 -3.43 -9.43 -6.69
C ILE A 424 -4.31 -8.69 -7.71
N ILE A 425 -4.15 -7.37 -7.85
CA ILE A 425 -4.89 -6.57 -8.84
C ILE A 425 -4.69 -7.12 -10.25
N GLN A 426 -3.44 -7.33 -10.66
CA GLN A 426 -3.11 -7.87 -11.98
C GLN A 426 -3.77 -9.25 -12.19
N THR A 427 -3.71 -10.12 -11.18
CA THR A 427 -4.28 -11.47 -11.25
C THR A 427 -5.80 -11.44 -11.30
N TYR A 428 -6.45 -10.54 -10.57
CA TYR A 428 -7.89 -10.37 -10.58
C TYR A 428 -8.38 -9.93 -11.96
N LYS A 429 -7.83 -8.84 -12.52
CA LYS A 429 -8.23 -8.33 -13.83
C LYS A 429 -7.96 -9.32 -14.97
N THR A 430 -6.84 -10.02 -14.92
CA THR A 430 -6.48 -11.02 -15.95
C THR A 430 -7.02 -12.42 -15.67
N SER A 431 -7.83 -12.61 -14.62
CA SER A 431 -8.36 -13.93 -14.29
C SER A 431 -9.30 -14.43 -15.40
N PRO A 432 -9.24 -15.73 -15.77
CA PRO A 432 -10.13 -16.28 -16.81
C PRO A 432 -11.61 -16.04 -16.52
N GLU A 433 -12.00 -16.07 -15.24
CA GLU A 433 -13.40 -15.88 -14.80
C GLU A 433 -13.90 -14.46 -15.06
N ASN A 434 -13.03 -13.44 -14.93
CA ASN A 434 -13.37 -12.05 -15.22
C ASN A 434 -13.27 -11.75 -16.71
N VAL A 435 -12.27 -12.31 -17.39
CA VAL A 435 -12.12 -12.19 -18.86
C VAL A 435 -13.31 -12.83 -19.58
N GLU A 436 -13.87 -13.92 -19.06
CA GLU A 436 -15.07 -14.56 -19.61
C GLU A 436 -16.33 -13.69 -19.56
N GLN A 437 -16.41 -12.73 -18.64
CA GLN A 437 -17.55 -11.81 -18.55
C GLN A 437 -17.52 -10.74 -19.65
N ILE A 438 -16.39 -10.62 -20.37
CA ILE A 438 -16.20 -9.65 -21.44
C ILE A 438 -16.73 -10.20 -22.78
N PHE A 439 -16.61 -11.51 -23.04
CA PHE A 439 -16.95 -12.13 -24.31
C PHE A 439 -18.32 -12.82 -24.33
N ASP A 440 -19.01 -12.74 -25.47
CA ASP A 440 -20.13 -13.66 -25.76
C ASP A 440 -19.56 -14.99 -26.28
N ARG A 441 -19.37 -15.95 -25.38
CA ARG A 441 -18.82 -17.24 -25.80
C ARG A 441 -19.92 -18.12 -26.42
N PRO A 442 -19.73 -18.66 -27.64
CA PRO A 442 -20.52 -19.78 -28.13
C PRO A 442 -20.31 -20.98 -27.20
N SER A 443 -21.39 -21.67 -26.83
CA SER A 443 -21.41 -22.80 -25.87
C SER A 443 -20.52 -24.01 -26.24
N THR A 444 -19.91 -24.00 -27.42
CA THR A 444 -19.16 -25.10 -28.02
C THR A 444 -17.64 -25.02 -27.82
N VAL A 445 -17.09 -23.88 -27.38
CA VAL A 445 -15.64 -23.73 -27.20
C VAL A 445 -15.24 -24.09 -25.77
N LYS A 446 -14.76 -25.33 -25.57
CA LYS A 446 -14.18 -25.78 -24.28
C LYS A 446 -12.77 -25.20 -24.10
N LEU A 447 -12.56 -24.43 -23.04
CA LEU A 447 -11.23 -23.98 -22.62
C LEU A 447 -10.63 -24.83 -21.50
N ALA A 448 -9.32 -24.65 -21.32
CA ALA A 448 -8.49 -25.29 -20.32
C ALA A 448 -9.10 -25.13 -18.91
N PRO A 449 -8.96 -26.15 -18.05
CA PRO A 449 -9.66 -26.19 -16.77
C PRO A 449 -9.32 -25.00 -15.88
N SER A 450 -10.35 -24.40 -15.28
CA SER A 450 -10.23 -23.29 -14.33
C SER A 450 -9.31 -23.64 -13.16
N LEU A 451 -8.83 -22.65 -12.40
CA LEU A 451 -8.00 -22.93 -11.22
C LEU A 451 -8.76 -23.82 -10.23
N LYS A 452 -10.07 -23.58 -10.04
CA LYS A 452 -10.99 -24.44 -9.29
C LYS A 452 -11.09 -25.85 -9.87
N GLU A 453 -11.22 -26.01 -11.19
CA GLU A 453 -11.22 -27.33 -11.83
C GLU A 453 -9.87 -28.03 -11.71
N LYS A 454 -8.75 -27.33 -11.85
CA LYS A 454 -7.40 -27.89 -11.65
C LYS A 454 -7.21 -28.34 -10.19
N ILE A 455 -7.68 -27.56 -9.22
CA ILE A 455 -7.68 -27.93 -7.79
C ILE A 455 -8.60 -29.14 -7.55
N LYS A 456 -9.79 -29.16 -8.14
CA LYS A 456 -10.75 -30.28 -8.03
C LYS A 456 -10.25 -31.56 -8.70
N ARG A 457 -9.58 -31.45 -9.86
CA ARG A 457 -8.93 -32.57 -10.57
C ARG A 457 -7.73 -33.09 -9.80
N LYS A 458 -6.91 -32.22 -9.18
CA LYS A 458 -5.83 -32.63 -8.26
C LYS A 458 -6.38 -33.33 -7.01
N ARG A 459 -7.49 -32.87 -6.44
CA ARG A 459 -8.18 -33.54 -5.32
C ARG A 459 -8.81 -34.88 -5.71
N LYS A 460 -9.30 -35.03 -6.95
CA LYS A 460 -9.81 -36.32 -7.46
C LYS A 460 -8.71 -37.31 -7.86
N GLY A 461 -7.52 -36.83 -8.23
CA GLY A 461 -6.35 -37.67 -8.52
C GLY A 461 -5.63 -38.19 -7.28
N LEU A 462 -5.92 -37.62 -6.11
CA LEU A 462 -5.59 -38.18 -4.80
C LEU A 462 -6.80 -39.00 -4.33
N ALA A 463 -6.99 -40.18 -4.91
CA ALA A 463 -7.85 -41.16 -4.26
C ALA A 463 -7.24 -41.51 -2.88
N PRO A 464 -8.05 -41.76 -1.85
CA PRO A 464 -7.53 -42.28 -0.59
C PRO A 464 -6.83 -43.60 -0.90
N VAL A 465 -5.62 -43.75 -0.38
CA VAL A 465 -5.02 -45.07 -0.21
C VAL A 465 -5.92 -45.79 0.79
N GLU A 466 -6.66 -46.80 0.32
CA GLU A 466 -7.15 -47.88 1.20
C GLU A 466 -5.99 -48.77 1.63
#